data_AF-A0A2H0P3Z9-F1
#
_entry.id   AF-A0A2H0P3Z9-F1
#
_cell.length_a   1.000
_cell.length_b   1.000
_cell.length_c   1.000
_cell.angle_alpha   90.00
_cell.angle_beta   90.00
_cell.angle_gamma   90.00
#
_symmetry.space_group_name_H-M   'P 1'
#
loop_
_entity.id
_entity.type
_entity.pdbx_description
1 polymer ?
#
loop_
_entity_poly.entity_id
_entity_poly.type
_entity_poly.pdbx_seq_one_letter_code
_entity_poly.pdbx_strand_id
1 'polypeptide(L)'
;MRLKIFIMAFLVVSRIGQAGTVQMTLPDISVVHKMALNYARINPEDLSDLKRRSRRAAILPTFQIGAKRAIQNNVNVAIDDNVSVTSAGTEIGPTTSNIKQDSNDDISLEVKAVWSLNELIYNPDTIDVTQEARYQMRERRLLLAEVNKRYFELEKLIKFPDPKESPKKMDLLKDELIADLDAMTGGWFGEQIDR
;
A
#
# COMPACT_ATOMS: atom_id res chain seq x y z
N MET A 1 38.26 -42.19 -55.07
CA MET A 1 37.12 -41.85 -54.19
C MET A 1 36.73 -40.41 -54.48
N ARG A 2 35.56 -40.20 -55.09
CA ARG A 2 35.11 -38.91 -55.65
C ARG A 2 34.54 -38.02 -54.54
N LEU A 3 34.93 -36.74 -54.44
CA LEU A 3 33.99 -35.70 -54.00
C LEU A 3 34.39 -34.27 -54.42
N LYS A 4 33.76 -33.84 -55.52
CA LYS A 4 33.21 -32.51 -55.87
C LYS A 4 33.98 -31.23 -55.46
N ILE A 5 34.52 -30.60 -56.50
CA ILE A 5 34.72 -29.17 -56.68
C ILE A 5 33.38 -28.43 -56.60
N PHE A 6 33.34 -27.29 -55.88
CA PHE A 6 32.45 -26.18 -56.24
C PHE A 6 33.16 -24.85 -55.92
N ILE A 7 33.63 -24.21 -56.99
CA ILE A 7 34.03 -22.80 -57.04
C ILE A 7 32.75 -22.03 -57.35
N MET A 8 32.36 -21.07 -56.50
CA MET A 8 31.47 -19.97 -56.88
C MET A 8 31.77 -18.79 -55.95
N ALA A 9 32.56 -17.84 -56.43
CA ALA A 9 32.09 -16.61 -57.06
C ALA A 9 31.79 -15.54 -56.01
N PHE A 10 32.87 -14.84 -55.70
CA PHE A 10 32.94 -13.56 -55.01
C PHE A 10 32.05 -12.55 -55.76
N LEU A 11 30.99 -12.05 -55.12
CA LEU A 11 30.26 -10.88 -55.58
C LEU A 11 30.29 -9.82 -54.48
N VAL A 12 31.36 -9.03 -54.52
CA VAL A 12 31.42 -7.71 -53.90
C VAL A 12 30.44 -6.83 -54.66
N VAL A 13 29.31 -6.51 -54.01
CA VAL A 13 28.47 -5.38 -54.41
C VAL A 13 28.72 -4.26 -53.42
N SER A 14 29.64 -3.39 -53.79
CA SER A 14 29.75 -2.05 -53.21
C SER A 14 28.69 -1.14 -53.82
N ARG A 15 27.73 -0.69 -53.02
CA ARG A 15 27.02 0.59 -53.20
C ARG A 15 26.95 1.26 -51.82
N ILE A 16 27.83 2.23 -51.58
CA ILE A 16 27.56 3.67 -51.64
C ILE A 16 26.58 4.10 -50.53
N GLY A 17 27.16 4.73 -49.50
CA GLY A 17 26.59 5.78 -48.67
C GLY A 17 25.14 5.61 -48.24
N GLN A 18 24.93 4.98 -47.08
CA GLN A 18 23.84 5.41 -46.20
C GLN A 18 24.48 5.89 -44.92
N ALA A 19 24.32 7.20 -44.66
CA ALA A 19 24.50 7.76 -43.33
C ALA A 19 23.73 6.85 -42.36
N GLY A 20 24.39 6.41 -41.29
CA GLY A 20 23.78 5.55 -40.29
C GLY A 20 22.57 6.25 -39.69
N THR A 21 21.38 5.94 -40.19
CA THR A 21 20.16 6.15 -39.42
C THR A 21 20.25 5.18 -38.26
N VAL A 22 20.57 5.68 -37.08
CA VAL A 22 20.36 4.93 -35.83
C VAL A 22 18.87 4.58 -35.83
N GLN A 23 18.53 3.34 -36.22
CA GLN A 23 17.16 2.86 -36.13
C GLN A 23 16.87 2.71 -34.64
N MET A 24 16.15 3.67 -34.09
CA MET A 24 15.61 3.63 -32.75
C MET A 24 14.74 2.36 -32.61
N THR A 25 15.26 1.33 -31.94
CA THR A 25 14.54 0.07 -31.75
C THR A 25 13.59 0.21 -30.57
N LEU A 26 12.29 0.37 -30.84
CA LEU A 26 11.29 0.42 -29.77
C LEU A 26 11.20 -0.95 -29.07
N PRO A 27 11.25 -1.00 -27.73
CA PRO A 27 11.01 -2.22 -26.96
C PRO A 27 9.53 -2.63 -27.09
N ASP A 28 9.25 -3.91 -26.95
CA ASP A 28 7.88 -4.41 -27.02
C ASP A 28 6.99 -3.79 -25.91
N ILE A 29 5.77 -3.39 -26.28
CA ILE A 29 4.81 -2.72 -25.40
C ILE A 29 4.48 -3.54 -24.16
N SER A 30 4.51 -4.88 -24.25
CA SER A 30 4.29 -5.75 -23.09
C SER A 30 5.35 -5.55 -21.99
N VAL A 31 6.60 -5.31 -22.39
CA VAL A 31 7.72 -5.05 -21.48
C VAL A 31 7.57 -3.67 -20.86
N VAL A 32 7.22 -2.66 -21.66
CA VAL A 32 6.95 -1.29 -21.18
C VAL A 32 5.83 -1.29 -20.13
N HIS A 33 4.72 -2.00 -20.41
CA HIS A 33 3.63 -2.17 -19.45
C HIS A 33 4.08 -2.81 -18.14
N LYS A 34 4.90 -3.87 -18.22
CA LYS A 34 5.41 -4.55 -17.03
C LYS A 34 6.27 -3.60 -16.19
N MET A 35 7.14 -2.82 -16.83
CA MET A 35 8.01 -1.87 -16.13
C MET A 35 7.22 -0.71 -15.52
N ALA A 36 6.24 -0.16 -16.24
CA ALA A 36 5.37 0.88 -15.71
C ALA A 36 4.57 0.41 -14.48
N LEU A 37 3.99 -0.80 -14.54
CA LEU A 37 3.26 -1.39 -13.42
C LEU A 37 4.16 -1.66 -12.21
N ASN A 38 5.39 -2.13 -12.45
CA ASN A 38 6.37 -2.40 -11.41
C ASN A 38 6.83 -1.11 -10.73
N TYR A 39 7.10 -0.06 -11.52
CA TYR A 39 7.49 1.26 -11.01
C TYR A 39 6.38 1.89 -10.17
N ALA A 40 5.13 1.82 -10.64
CA ALA A 40 3.96 2.29 -9.90
C ALA A 40 3.59 1.42 -8.69
N ARG A 41 4.25 0.25 -8.50
CA ARG A 41 3.94 -0.75 -7.46
C ARG A 41 2.48 -1.23 -7.47
N ILE A 42 1.84 -1.27 -8.65
CA ILE A 42 0.45 -1.71 -8.81
C ILE A 42 0.44 -3.17 -9.29
N ASN A 43 0.72 -4.10 -8.37
CA ASN A 43 0.74 -5.51 -8.69
C ASN A 43 -0.64 -6.17 -8.48
N PRO A 44 -1.07 -7.04 -9.41
CA PRO A 44 -2.37 -7.71 -9.29
C PRO A 44 -2.40 -8.76 -8.18
N GLU A 45 -1.23 -9.26 -7.76
CA GLU A 45 -1.09 -10.30 -6.74
C GLU A 45 -1.46 -9.78 -5.35
N ASP A 46 -1.10 -8.53 -5.05
CA ASP A 46 -1.39 -7.86 -3.78
C ASP A 46 -2.90 -7.83 -3.48
N LEU A 47 -3.72 -7.71 -4.51
CA LEU A 47 -5.17 -7.70 -4.37
C LEU A 47 -5.72 -9.07 -3.94
N SER A 48 -5.22 -10.14 -4.55
CA SER A 48 -5.67 -11.51 -4.23
C SER A 48 -5.27 -11.89 -2.81
N ASP A 49 -4.11 -11.42 -2.38
CA ASP A 49 -3.55 -11.60 -1.05
C ASP A 49 -4.35 -10.83 0.00
N LEU A 50 -4.67 -9.55 -0.26
CA LEU A 50 -5.48 -8.73 0.63
C LEU A 50 -6.87 -9.37 0.84
N LYS A 51 -7.50 -9.83 -0.24
CA LYS A 51 -8.79 -10.55 -0.18
C LYS A 51 -8.68 -11.84 0.64
N ARG A 52 -7.59 -12.61 0.48
CA ARG A 52 -7.36 -13.85 1.22
C ARG A 52 -7.12 -13.58 2.71
N ARG A 53 -6.34 -12.54 3.04
CA ARG A 53 -6.05 -12.12 4.42
C ARG A 53 -7.31 -11.61 5.12
N SER A 54 -8.11 -10.77 4.47
CA SER A 54 -9.40 -10.28 4.98
C SER A 54 -10.36 -11.43 5.30
N ARG A 55 -10.46 -12.43 4.42
CA ARG A 55 -11.27 -13.65 4.69
C ARG A 55 -10.78 -14.46 5.88
N ARG A 56 -9.48 -14.48 6.14
CA ARG A 56 -8.89 -15.21 7.28
C ARG A 56 -9.02 -14.44 8.58
N ALA A 57 -8.96 -13.11 8.53
CA ALA A 57 -9.12 -12.25 9.70
C ALA A 57 -10.48 -12.49 10.38
N ALA A 58 -11.54 -12.69 9.58
CA ALA A 58 -12.89 -13.01 10.08
C ALA A 58 -13.00 -14.32 10.90
N ILE A 59 -11.96 -15.18 10.87
CA ILE A 59 -11.95 -16.46 11.58
C ILE A 59 -11.26 -16.32 12.94
N LEU A 60 -10.40 -15.30 13.11
CA LEU A 60 -9.57 -15.14 14.30
C LEU A 60 -10.30 -14.35 15.38
N PRO A 61 -10.13 -14.71 16.66
CA PRO A 61 -10.68 -13.93 17.75
C PRO A 61 -9.86 -12.67 17.97
N THR A 62 -10.52 -11.65 18.50
CA THR A 62 -9.81 -10.50 19.07
C THR A 62 -9.46 -10.82 20.52
N PHE A 63 -8.17 -10.76 20.86
CA PHE A 63 -7.69 -10.89 22.24
C PHE A 63 -7.48 -9.51 22.86
N GLN A 64 -8.04 -9.31 24.04
CA GLN A 64 -7.89 -8.08 24.82
C GLN A 64 -7.38 -8.47 26.21
N ILE A 65 -6.31 -7.81 26.66
CA ILE A 65 -5.73 -8.01 27.99
C ILE A 65 -5.84 -6.68 28.73
N GLY A 66 -6.49 -6.69 29.88
CA GLY A 66 -6.66 -5.53 30.75
C GLY A 66 -6.14 -5.82 32.15
N ALA A 67 -5.42 -4.88 32.75
CA ALA A 67 -5.07 -4.90 34.16
C ALA A 67 -5.71 -3.69 34.83
N LYS A 68 -6.51 -3.91 35.88
CA LYS A 68 -7.13 -2.85 36.66
C LYS A 68 -6.68 -2.99 38.12
N ARG A 69 -6.17 -1.89 38.68
CA ARG A 69 -5.89 -1.76 40.11
C ARG A 69 -6.89 -0.79 40.72
N ALA A 70 -7.66 -1.26 41.69
CA ALA A 70 -8.60 -0.43 42.43
C ALA A 70 -8.10 -0.29 43.87
N ILE A 71 -7.87 0.96 44.29
CA ILE A 71 -7.53 1.28 45.67
C ILE A 71 -8.76 1.96 46.26
N GLN A 72 -9.43 1.28 47.18
CA GLN A 72 -10.61 1.83 47.85
C GLN A 72 -10.26 2.13 49.31
N ASN A 73 -10.28 3.43 49.64
CA ASN A 73 -10.07 3.90 51.00
C ASN A 73 -11.43 4.26 51.59
N ASN A 74 -11.93 3.44 52.51
CA ASN A 74 -13.16 3.76 53.22
C ASN A 74 -12.79 4.27 54.62
N VAL A 75 -13.05 5.56 54.87
CA VAL A 75 -12.82 6.17 56.19
C VAL A 75 -14.18 6.36 56.83
N ASN A 76 -14.52 5.49 57.79
CA ASN A 76 -15.76 5.60 58.52
C ASN A 76 -15.48 6.27 59.87
N VAL A 77 -15.95 7.51 60.04
CA VAL A 77 -15.79 8.28 61.28
C VAL A 77 -17.12 8.23 62.03
N ALA A 78 -17.19 7.37 63.04
CA ALA A 78 -18.28 7.37 64.00
C ALA A 78 -17.93 8.36 65.13
N ILE A 79 -18.75 9.40 65.30
CA ILE A 79 -18.67 10.33 66.43
C ILE A 79 -19.85 9.99 67.34
N ASP A 80 -19.57 9.39 68.50
CA ASP A 80 -20.56 9.12 69.54
C ASP A 80 -20.45 10.22 70.61
N ASP A 81 -21.43 11.13 70.65
CA ASP A 81 -21.57 12.13 71.70
C ASP A 81 -22.50 11.59 72.79
N ASN A 82 -21.94 11.16 73.93
CA ASN A 82 -22.72 10.76 75.10
C ASN A 82 -22.92 11.97 76.03
N VAL A 83 -24.14 12.52 76.09
CA VAL A 83 -24.51 13.55 77.05
C VAL A 83 -25.42 12.93 78.12
N SER A 84 -24.89 12.80 79.34
CA SER A 84 -25.63 12.31 80.50
C SER A 84 -26.03 13.49 81.40
N VAL A 85 -27.32 13.62 81.70
CA VAL A 85 -27.85 14.64 82.61
C VAL A 85 -28.34 13.94 83.88
N THR A 86 -27.66 14.16 85.01
CA THR A 86 -28.16 13.75 86.34
C THR A 86 -28.42 15.00 87.18
N SER A 87 -29.28 14.87 88.20
CA SER A 87 -29.82 15.97 89.02
C SER A 87 -28.78 16.79 89.81
N ALA A 88 -27.48 16.53 89.64
CA ALA A 88 -26.38 17.23 90.27
C ALA A 88 -25.42 17.94 89.28
N GLY A 89 -25.68 17.91 87.96
CA GLY A 89 -24.88 18.61 86.95
C GLY A 89 -24.65 17.79 85.68
N THR A 90 -24.27 18.48 84.58
CA THR A 90 -23.91 17.87 83.29
C THR A 90 -22.42 17.54 83.24
N GLU A 91 -22.08 16.28 83.05
CA GLU A 91 -20.70 15.82 82.85
C GLU A 91 -20.49 15.52 81.36
N ILE A 92 -19.56 16.25 80.73
CA ILE A 92 -19.18 16.05 79.31
C ILE A 92 -17.91 15.19 79.32
N GLY A 93 -18.05 13.91 78.98
CA GLY A 93 -16.92 12.99 78.82
C GLY A 93 -16.14 13.24 77.51
N PRO A 94 -14.85 12.84 77.42
CA PRO A 94 -13.99 13.15 76.27
C PRO A 94 -14.46 12.44 74.99
N THR A 95 -14.39 13.16 73.87
CA THR A 95 -14.74 12.65 72.54
C THR A 95 -13.76 11.55 72.11
N THR A 96 -14.19 10.30 72.09
CA THR A 96 -13.40 9.19 71.51
C THR A 96 -13.84 8.94 70.09
N SER A 97 -13.14 9.51 69.11
CA SER A 97 -13.35 9.18 67.70
C SER A 97 -12.62 7.87 67.36
N ASN A 98 -13.36 6.78 67.18
CA ASN A 98 -12.80 5.54 66.64
C ASN A 98 -12.68 5.67 65.12
N ILE A 99 -11.49 5.97 64.62
CA ILE A 99 -11.20 5.97 63.18
C ILE A 99 -10.85 4.54 62.78
N LYS A 100 -11.76 3.84 62.12
CA LYS A 100 -11.46 2.58 61.42
C LYS A 100 -11.13 2.92 59.97
N GLN A 101 -9.88 2.67 59.59
CA GLN A 101 -9.41 2.84 58.22
C GLN A 101 -9.22 1.45 57.61
N ASP A 102 -10.14 1.06 56.74
CA ASP A 102 -10.03 -0.15 55.93
C ASP A 102 -9.46 0.24 54.56
N SER A 103 -8.33 -0.37 54.18
CA SER A 103 -7.70 -0.18 52.87
C SER A 103 -7.70 -1.52 52.14
N ASN A 104 -8.40 -1.58 51.01
CA ASN A 104 -8.42 -2.75 50.13
C ASN A 104 -7.69 -2.42 48.83
N ASP A 105 -6.68 -3.22 48.47
CA ASP A 105 -5.91 -3.10 47.22
C ASP A 105 -6.20 -4.32 46.34
N ASP A 106 -7.09 -4.15 45.36
CA ASP A 106 -7.47 -5.21 44.45
C ASP A 106 -6.78 -5.01 43.09
N ILE A 107 -6.00 -6.01 42.68
CA ILE A 107 -5.42 -6.11 41.35
C ILE A 107 -6.17 -7.19 40.57
N SER A 108 -6.81 -6.79 39.48
CA SER A 108 -7.51 -7.71 38.58
C SER A 108 -6.84 -7.75 37.21
N LEU A 109 -6.60 -8.97 36.72
CA LEU A 109 -6.11 -9.25 35.37
C LEU A 109 -7.25 -9.92 34.59
N GLU A 110 -7.67 -9.27 33.51
CA GLU A 110 -8.76 -9.72 32.64
C GLU A 110 -8.19 -10.07 31.26
N VAL A 111 -8.38 -11.32 30.83
CA VAL A 111 -8.07 -11.77 29.46
C VAL A 111 -9.38 -12.10 28.77
N LYS A 112 -9.70 -11.38 27.70
CA LYS A 112 -10.94 -11.51 26.95
C LYS A 112 -10.65 -11.94 25.52
N ALA A 113 -11.30 -13.02 25.09
CA ALA A 113 -11.32 -13.44 23.69
C ALA A 113 -12.73 -13.20 23.13
N VAL A 114 -12.83 -12.42 22.06
CA VAL A 114 -14.12 -12.11 21.40
C VAL A 114 -14.15 -12.75 20.02
N TRP A 115 -15.17 -13.57 19.77
CA TRP A 115 -15.43 -14.18 18.46
C TRP A 115 -16.71 -13.59 17.85
N SER A 116 -16.55 -12.87 16.75
CA SER A 116 -17.67 -12.35 15.96
C SER A 116 -18.11 -13.38 14.93
N LEU A 117 -18.94 -14.36 15.31
CA LEU A 117 -19.46 -15.38 14.38
C LEU A 117 -20.32 -14.79 13.25
N ASN A 118 -20.84 -13.58 13.42
CA ASN A 118 -21.56 -12.83 12.37
C ASN A 118 -20.62 -12.38 11.24
N GLU A 119 -19.36 -12.03 11.57
CA GLU A 119 -18.35 -11.64 10.59
C GLU A 119 -17.89 -12.80 9.69
N LEU A 120 -18.17 -14.05 10.12
CA LEU A 120 -17.95 -15.23 9.28
C LEU A 120 -18.87 -15.25 8.05
N ILE A 121 -20.08 -14.68 8.17
CA ILE A 121 -21.04 -14.55 7.07
C ILE A 121 -20.84 -13.21 6.34
N TYR A 122 -20.62 -12.13 7.09
CA TYR A 122 -20.46 -10.78 6.54
C TYR A 122 -19.43 -9.96 7.33
N ASN A 123 -18.22 -9.83 6.80
CA ASN A 123 -17.18 -8.98 7.38
C ASN A 123 -17.24 -7.57 6.76
N PRO A 124 -17.49 -6.49 7.52
CA PRO A 124 -17.52 -5.11 7.02
C PRO A 124 -16.20 -4.66 6.37
N ASP A 125 -15.05 -5.17 6.84
CA ASP A 125 -13.73 -4.87 6.26
C ASP A 125 -13.63 -5.31 4.79
N THR A 126 -14.49 -6.25 4.36
CA THR A 126 -14.52 -6.69 2.97
C THR A 126 -15.01 -5.58 2.03
N ILE A 127 -15.84 -4.64 2.52
CA ILE A 127 -16.26 -3.48 1.72
C ILE A 127 -15.05 -2.58 1.47
N ASP A 128 -14.31 -2.22 2.51
CA ASP A 128 -13.17 -1.30 2.40
C ASP A 128 -12.08 -1.90 1.51
N VAL A 129 -11.78 -3.19 1.72
CA VAL A 129 -10.87 -3.96 0.84
C VAL A 129 -11.35 -3.97 -0.61
N THR A 130 -12.67 -4.08 -0.84
CA THR A 130 -13.24 -4.07 -2.20
C THR A 130 -13.22 -2.67 -2.82
N GLN A 131 -13.34 -1.61 -2.03
CA GLN A 131 -13.20 -0.24 -2.53
C GLN A 131 -11.77 0.05 -2.95
N GLU A 132 -10.80 -0.28 -2.09
CA GLU A 132 -9.37 -0.15 -2.38
C GLU A 132 -8.98 -0.96 -3.62
N ALA A 133 -9.49 -2.20 -3.73
CA ALA A 133 -9.32 -3.03 -4.91
C ALA A 133 -9.77 -2.36 -6.22
N ARG A 134 -10.95 -1.74 -6.20
CA ARG A 134 -11.52 -1.06 -7.35
C ARG A 134 -10.72 0.19 -7.69
N TYR A 135 -10.22 0.90 -6.67
CA TYR A 135 -9.36 2.05 -6.85
C TYR A 135 -8.05 1.64 -7.54
N GLN A 136 -7.33 0.64 -7.02
CA GLN A 136 -6.09 0.14 -7.63
C GLN A 136 -6.30 -0.36 -9.07
N MET A 137 -7.40 -1.07 -9.34
CA MET A 137 -7.72 -1.51 -10.71
C MET A 137 -8.00 -0.36 -11.67
N ARG A 138 -8.58 0.74 -11.18
CA ARG A 138 -8.79 1.96 -11.96
C ARG A 138 -7.46 2.62 -12.28
N GLU A 139 -6.60 2.83 -11.28
CA GLU A 139 -5.27 3.42 -11.47
C GLU A 139 -4.43 2.59 -12.43
N ARG A 140 -4.44 1.26 -12.30
CA ARG A 140 -3.81 0.34 -13.27
C ARG A 140 -4.29 0.59 -14.70
N ARG A 141 -5.60 0.67 -14.90
CA ARG A 141 -6.18 0.86 -16.24
C ARG A 141 -5.82 2.23 -16.82
N LEU A 142 -5.82 3.27 -15.99
CA LEU A 142 -5.44 4.62 -16.41
C LEU A 142 -3.97 4.68 -16.81
N LEU A 143 -3.07 4.14 -15.97
CA LEU A 143 -1.64 4.07 -16.26
C LEU A 143 -1.37 3.32 -17.57
N LEU A 144 -1.95 2.12 -17.73
CA LEU A 144 -1.76 1.33 -18.95
C LEU A 144 -2.33 2.03 -20.18
N ALA A 145 -3.48 2.72 -20.06
CA ALA A 145 -4.05 3.46 -21.18
C ALA A 145 -3.16 4.64 -21.59
N GLU A 146 -2.59 5.36 -20.63
CA GLU A 146 -1.68 6.48 -20.88
C GLU A 146 -0.37 5.99 -21.51
N VAL A 147 0.28 4.97 -20.94
CA VAL A 147 1.49 4.34 -21.51
C VAL A 147 1.23 3.90 -22.94
N ASN A 148 0.11 3.20 -23.18
CA ASN A 148 -0.25 2.72 -24.50
C ASN A 148 -0.45 3.86 -25.51
N LYS A 149 -1.11 4.95 -25.08
CA LYS A 149 -1.30 6.13 -25.91
C LYS A 149 0.04 6.76 -26.30
N ARG A 150 0.92 7.03 -25.32
CA ARG A 150 2.23 7.67 -25.57
C ARG A 150 3.16 6.79 -26.39
N TYR A 151 3.17 5.49 -26.12
CA TYR A 151 3.94 4.52 -26.89
C TYR A 151 3.52 4.52 -28.38
N PHE A 152 2.22 4.45 -28.67
CA PHE A 152 1.75 4.44 -30.05
C PHE A 152 1.86 5.81 -30.73
N GLU A 153 1.78 6.92 -29.99
CA GLU A 153 2.11 8.26 -30.50
C GLU A 153 3.58 8.31 -30.97
N LEU A 154 4.51 7.79 -30.16
CA LEU A 154 5.93 7.71 -30.49
C LEU A 154 6.19 6.77 -31.68
N GLU A 155 5.59 5.58 -31.66
CA GLU A 155 5.71 4.61 -32.74
C GLU A 155 5.21 5.19 -34.07
N LYS A 156 4.10 5.91 -34.04
CA LYS A 156 3.56 6.60 -35.23
C LYS A 156 4.51 7.67 -35.72
N LEU A 157 5.09 8.47 -34.83
CA LEU A 157 6.03 9.54 -35.18
C LEU A 157 7.31 9.00 -35.85
N ILE A 158 7.76 7.81 -35.42
CA ILE A 158 8.95 7.14 -35.97
C ILE A 158 8.63 6.45 -37.31
N LYS A 159 7.52 5.72 -37.40
CA LYS A 159 7.17 4.92 -38.59
C LYS A 159 6.54 5.76 -39.71
N PHE A 160 5.81 6.80 -39.36
CA PHE A 160 5.06 7.65 -40.28
C PHE A 160 5.37 9.12 -40.03
N PRO A 161 6.62 9.56 -40.30
CA PRO A 161 7.00 10.95 -40.11
C PRO A 161 6.17 11.86 -41.03
N ASP A 162 5.58 12.93 -40.48
CA ASP A 162 4.81 13.89 -41.28
C ASP A 162 5.77 14.72 -42.16
N PRO A 163 5.68 14.64 -43.50
CA PRO A 163 6.57 15.38 -44.39
C PRO A 163 6.46 16.91 -44.27
N LYS A 164 5.38 17.41 -43.64
CA LYS A 164 5.11 18.84 -43.50
C LYS A 164 5.74 19.43 -42.24
N GLU A 165 6.12 18.62 -41.27
CA GLU A 165 6.73 19.11 -40.04
C GLU A 165 8.23 19.35 -40.19
N SER A 166 8.73 20.35 -39.46
CA SER A 166 10.18 20.59 -39.40
C SER A 166 10.85 19.43 -38.67
N PRO A 167 11.98 18.87 -39.18
CA PRO A 167 12.70 17.79 -38.51
C PRO A 167 13.02 18.11 -37.04
N LYS A 168 13.37 19.36 -36.75
CA LYS A 168 13.65 19.81 -35.38
C LYS A 168 12.43 19.76 -34.45
N LYS A 169 11.22 20.02 -34.97
CA LYS A 169 9.98 19.91 -34.19
C LYS A 169 9.65 18.44 -33.90
N MET A 170 9.82 17.58 -34.90
CA MET A 170 9.61 16.15 -34.73
C MET A 170 10.56 15.56 -33.69
N ASP A 171 11.83 15.96 -33.69
CA ASP A 171 12.79 15.47 -32.70
C ASP A 171 12.42 15.94 -31.28
N LEU A 172 12.01 17.20 -31.11
CA LEU A 172 11.49 17.68 -29.82
C LEU A 172 10.26 16.90 -29.34
N LEU A 173 9.34 16.54 -30.25
CA LEU A 173 8.16 15.73 -29.92
C LEU A 173 8.54 14.29 -29.53
N LYS A 174 9.56 13.71 -30.16
CA LYS A 174 10.09 12.40 -29.74
C LYS A 174 10.63 12.49 -28.32
N ASP A 175 11.46 13.49 -28.05
CA ASP A 175 12.08 13.70 -26.74
C ASP A 175 11.00 13.89 -25.64
N GLU A 176 9.94 14.64 -25.94
CA GLU A 176 8.78 14.82 -25.05
C GLU A 176 8.09 13.48 -24.75
N LEU A 177 7.79 12.69 -25.78
CA LEU A 177 7.13 11.39 -25.60
C LEU A 177 8.00 10.36 -24.87
N ILE A 178 9.32 10.38 -25.10
CA ILE A 178 10.28 9.55 -24.37
C ILE A 178 10.29 9.95 -22.89
N ALA A 179 10.35 11.26 -22.59
CA ALA A 179 10.33 11.77 -21.22
C ALA A 179 9.03 11.40 -20.49
N ASP A 180 7.88 11.47 -21.16
CA ASP A 180 6.59 11.05 -20.62
C ASP A 180 6.59 9.54 -20.28
N LEU A 181 7.10 8.70 -21.18
CA LEU A 181 7.23 7.25 -20.97
C LEU A 181 8.23 6.92 -19.86
N ASP A 182 9.31 7.69 -19.73
CA ASP A 182 10.29 7.56 -18.65
C ASP A 182 9.71 7.95 -17.30
N ALA A 183 8.90 9.00 -17.24
CA ALA A 183 8.20 9.37 -16.01
C ALA A 183 7.28 8.24 -15.50
N MET A 184 6.70 7.45 -16.41
CA MET A 184 5.83 6.32 -16.09
C MET A 184 6.59 5.00 -15.84
N THR A 185 7.82 4.86 -16.35
CA THR A 185 8.63 3.62 -16.23
C THR A 185 9.82 3.74 -15.28
N GLY A 186 10.08 4.94 -14.73
CA GLY A 186 11.20 5.21 -13.83
C GLY A 186 12.53 5.41 -14.57
N GLY A 187 12.50 5.93 -15.80
CA GLY A 187 13.71 6.16 -16.63
C GLY A 187 14.20 4.93 -17.40
N TRP A 188 13.53 3.79 -17.27
CA TRP A 188 13.94 2.55 -17.93
C TRP A 188 13.77 2.60 -19.45
N PHE A 189 12.78 3.35 -19.96
CA PHE A 189 12.45 3.36 -21.38
C PHE A 189 13.52 4.07 -22.21
N GLY A 190 13.97 5.25 -21.78
CA GLY A 190 15.09 5.99 -22.36
C GLY A 190 16.39 5.19 -22.29
N GLU A 191 16.66 4.51 -21.16
CA GLU A 191 17.82 3.62 -21.04
C GLU A 191 17.84 2.46 -22.06
N GLN A 192 16.67 1.99 -22.52
CA GLN A 192 16.60 0.95 -23.55
C GLN A 192 16.81 1.49 -24.97
N ILE A 193 16.50 2.76 -25.18
CA ILE A 193 16.58 3.42 -26.49
C ILE A 193 18.00 3.93 -26.75
N ASP A 194 18.68 4.42 -25.71
CA ASP A 194 20.05 4.94 -25.79
C ASP A 194 21.13 3.84 -25.89
N ARG A 195 20.74 2.57 -25.72
CA ARG A 195 21.62 1.39 -25.83
C ARG A 195 21.71 0.85 -27.26
#